data_AF-A0A2S6GGM1-F1
#
_entry.id   AF-A0A2S6GGM1-F1
#
_cell.length_a   1.000
_cell.length_b   1.000
_cell.length_c   1.000
_cell.angle_alpha   90.00
_cell.angle_beta   90.00
_cell.angle_gamma   90.00
#
_symmetry.space_group_name_H-M   'P 1'
#
loop_
_entity.id
_entity.type
_entity.pdbx_description
1 polymer ?
#
loop_
_entity_poly.entity_id
_entity_poly.type
_entity_poly.pdbx_seq_one_letter_code
_entity_poly.pdbx_strand_id
1 'polypeptide(L)'
;MPRLPQRTPPWARLRNWAGEVRDAAATGRRGTRWSRASLVAVPALGVASALGVAMAQGVVAANFFVSGQPFTLRSDQVNGSGFAAFLHSRQLADGSAAGKGEAMARAGFQSARLDGLCAVIHQTILGLPYTLELNAGSPVDGKADGGPDVIDAYNLILEANAVQGAQSQFSEMVLGKTAHQVQMGGQPLEGGTVGAFGLEAGVVRVTGLRADAFTAEISGNITLPKLALGIVPGTVEC
;
A
#
# COMPACT_ATOMS: atom_id res chain seq x y z
N MET A 1 -9.99 13.91 85.06
CA MET A 1 -9.46 14.04 83.68
C MET A 1 -9.55 12.67 83.00
N PRO A 2 -10.48 12.43 82.07
CA PRO A 2 -10.55 11.16 81.35
C PRO A 2 -9.62 11.17 80.12
N ARG A 3 -8.86 10.09 79.93
CA ARG A 3 -7.92 9.88 78.80
C ARG A 3 -8.69 9.57 77.52
N LEU A 4 -8.38 10.29 76.44
CA LEU A 4 -8.93 10.02 75.10
C LEU A 4 -8.37 8.70 74.53
N PRO A 5 -9.18 7.90 73.81
CA PRO A 5 -8.74 6.65 73.20
C PRO A 5 -7.83 6.91 71.99
N GLN A 6 -6.66 6.25 71.98
CA GLN A 6 -5.70 6.37 70.88
C GLN A 6 -6.24 5.68 69.62
N ARG A 7 -6.42 6.46 68.54
CA ARG A 7 -6.72 5.95 67.20
C ARG A 7 -5.44 5.41 66.57
N THR A 8 -5.45 4.14 66.19
CA THR A 8 -4.35 3.52 65.45
C THR A 8 -4.21 4.14 64.05
N PRO A 9 -2.98 4.41 63.58
CA PRO A 9 -2.77 5.08 62.32
C PRO A 9 -3.05 4.14 61.13
N PRO A 10 -3.59 4.67 60.01
CA PRO A 10 -4.09 3.86 58.88
C PRO A 10 -3.00 3.02 58.19
N TRP A 11 -1.73 3.43 58.26
CA TRP A 11 -0.61 2.69 57.67
C TRP A 11 -0.28 1.37 58.39
N ALA A 12 -0.71 1.20 59.64
CA ALA A 12 -0.52 -0.06 60.37
C ALA A 12 -1.31 -1.22 59.74
N ARG A 13 -2.48 -0.93 59.16
CA ARG A 13 -3.29 -1.93 58.44
C ARG A 13 -2.67 -2.36 57.12
N LEU A 14 -2.01 -1.44 56.42
CA LEU A 14 -1.37 -1.71 55.13
C LEU A 14 -0.16 -2.64 55.25
N ARG A 15 0.65 -2.49 56.31
CA ARG A 15 1.78 -3.40 56.56
C ARG A 15 1.33 -4.80 56.97
N ASN A 16 0.26 -4.89 57.76
CA ASN A 16 -0.31 -6.19 58.14
C ASN A 16 -0.87 -6.92 56.92
N TRP A 17 -1.56 -6.19 56.03
CA TRP A 17 -2.06 -6.73 54.76
C TRP A 17 -0.93 -7.22 53.84
N ALA A 18 0.16 -6.45 53.71
CA ALA A 18 1.31 -6.87 52.89
C ALA A 18 2.03 -8.10 53.45
N GLY A 19 2.03 -8.28 54.78
CA GLY A 19 2.52 -9.50 55.45
C GLY A 19 1.63 -10.70 55.17
N GLU A 20 0.31 -10.55 55.32
CA GLU A 20 -0.67 -11.61 55.05
C GLU A 20 -0.61 -12.10 53.59
N VAL A 21 -0.44 -11.19 52.62
CA VAL A 21 -0.32 -11.56 51.20
C VAL A 21 0.97 -12.35 50.93
N ARG A 22 2.06 -12.01 51.62
CA ARG A 22 3.34 -12.73 51.50
C ARG A 22 3.30 -14.11 52.16
N ASP A 23 2.68 -14.22 53.33
CA ASP A 23 2.53 -15.49 54.04
C ASP A 23 1.54 -16.44 53.34
N ALA A 24 0.48 -15.90 52.72
CA ALA A 24 -0.44 -16.64 51.87
C ALA A 24 0.22 -17.16 50.58
N ALA A 25 1.18 -16.42 50.03
CA ALA A 25 1.99 -16.86 48.89
C ALA A 25 3.01 -17.96 49.29
N ALA A 26 3.53 -17.93 50.53
CA ALA A 26 4.49 -18.90 51.04
C ALA A 26 3.86 -20.26 51.41
N THR A 27 2.56 -20.31 51.74
CA THR A 27 1.85 -21.53 52.19
C THR A 27 0.97 -22.20 51.12
N GLY A 28 0.94 -21.68 49.90
CA GLY A 28 0.16 -22.25 48.79
C GLY A 28 0.78 -23.53 48.24
N ARG A 29 0.10 -24.68 48.41
CA ARG A 29 0.39 -25.94 47.71
C ARG A 29 0.60 -25.67 46.21
N ARG A 30 1.84 -25.85 45.73
CA ARG A 30 2.25 -25.65 44.34
C ARG A 30 1.55 -26.67 43.46
N GLY A 31 0.39 -26.31 42.94
CA GLY A 31 -0.36 -27.12 41.98
C GLY A 31 -1.41 -26.25 41.32
N THR A 32 -1.42 -26.23 40.00
CA THR A 32 -2.48 -25.60 39.21
C THR A 32 -3.81 -26.23 39.66
N ARG A 33 -4.70 -25.43 40.24
CA ARG A 33 -6.05 -25.88 40.59
C ARG A 33 -6.82 -26.03 39.29
N TRP A 34 -6.66 -27.17 38.64
CA TRP A 34 -7.21 -27.47 37.32
C TRP A 34 -8.69 -27.14 37.19
N SER A 35 -9.48 -27.35 38.24
CA SER A 35 -10.92 -27.01 38.28
C SER A 35 -11.23 -25.50 38.26
N ARG A 36 -10.36 -24.67 38.85
CA ARG A 36 -10.52 -23.20 38.82
C ARG A 36 -9.88 -22.60 37.58
N ALA A 37 -8.77 -23.20 37.12
CA ALA A 37 -8.12 -22.82 35.89
C ALA A 37 -9.02 -23.08 34.67
N SER A 38 -9.73 -24.22 34.63
CA SER A 38 -10.68 -24.53 33.54
C SER A 38 -11.87 -23.57 33.50
N LEU A 39 -12.35 -23.11 34.65
CA LEU A 39 -13.45 -22.14 34.78
C LEU A 39 -13.18 -20.81 34.05
N VAL A 40 -11.90 -20.42 33.93
CA VAL A 40 -11.48 -19.22 33.19
C VAL A 40 -10.96 -19.58 31.80
N ALA A 41 -10.24 -20.69 31.67
CA ALA A 41 -9.63 -21.10 30.40
C ALA A 41 -10.68 -21.49 29.36
N VAL A 42 -11.77 -22.17 29.74
CA VAL A 42 -12.83 -22.59 28.82
C VAL A 42 -13.54 -21.40 28.16
N PRO A 43 -14.06 -20.39 28.89
CA PRO A 43 -14.67 -19.23 28.25
C PRO A 43 -13.66 -18.39 27.46
N ALA A 44 -12.40 -18.27 27.91
CA ALA A 44 -11.36 -17.58 27.15
C ALA A 44 -11.05 -18.27 25.82
N LEU A 45 -10.95 -19.62 25.82
CA LEU A 45 -10.82 -20.41 24.60
C LEU A 45 -12.08 -20.33 23.73
N GLY A 46 -13.27 -20.25 24.33
CA GLY A 46 -14.53 -20.00 23.63
C GLY A 46 -14.53 -18.67 22.89
N VAL A 47 -14.12 -17.58 23.55
CA VAL A 47 -14.00 -16.26 22.90
C VAL A 47 -12.93 -16.28 21.82
N ALA A 48 -11.76 -16.88 22.09
CA ALA A 48 -10.68 -16.97 21.12
C ALA A 48 -11.07 -17.80 19.88
N SER A 49 -11.78 -18.91 20.07
CA SER A 49 -12.28 -19.74 18.96
C SER A 49 -13.41 -19.05 18.20
N ALA A 50 -14.32 -18.34 18.88
CA ALA A 50 -15.35 -17.54 18.23
C ALA A 50 -14.74 -16.42 17.38
N LEU A 51 -13.71 -15.73 17.90
CA LEU A 51 -12.94 -14.75 17.14
C LEU A 51 -12.21 -15.41 15.96
N GLY A 52 -11.60 -16.58 16.16
CA GLY A 52 -10.95 -17.34 15.11
C GLY A 52 -11.90 -17.77 13.99
N VAL A 53 -13.10 -18.22 14.32
CA VAL A 53 -14.15 -18.57 13.34
C VAL A 53 -14.68 -17.31 12.65
N ALA A 54 -14.91 -16.22 13.37
CA ALA A 54 -15.32 -14.94 12.79
C ALA A 54 -14.27 -14.39 11.81
N MET A 55 -12.97 -14.56 12.12
CA MET A 55 -11.87 -14.24 11.21
C MET A 55 -11.82 -15.18 10.01
N ALA A 56 -11.99 -16.49 10.22
CA ALA A 56 -12.03 -17.47 9.13
C ALA A 56 -13.23 -17.28 8.18
N GLN A 57 -14.34 -16.75 8.68
CA GLN A 57 -15.51 -16.36 7.90
C GLN A 57 -15.39 -14.95 7.28
N GLY A 58 -14.27 -14.25 7.48
CA GLY A 58 -14.03 -12.92 6.91
C GLY A 58 -14.82 -11.78 7.54
N VAL A 59 -15.44 -12.00 8.71
CA VAL A 59 -16.30 -11.01 9.41
C VAL A 59 -15.48 -9.86 10.00
N VAL A 60 -14.22 -10.10 10.33
CA VAL A 60 -13.28 -9.08 10.82
C VAL A 60 -12.11 -8.98 9.85
N ALA A 61 -12.27 -8.15 8.82
CA ALA A 61 -11.16 -7.73 7.98
C ALA A 61 -10.23 -6.85 8.83
N ALA A 62 -9.21 -7.45 9.45
CA ALA A 62 -8.10 -6.70 10.03
C ALA A 62 -7.30 -6.08 8.87
N ASN A 63 -7.81 -4.99 8.31
CA ASN A 63 -7.22 -4.12 7.30
C ASN A 63 -6.07 -4.76 6.51
N PHE A 64 -6.38 -5.72 5.66
CA PHE A 64 -5.48 -6.04 4.56
C PHE A 64 -5.50 -4.82 3.65
N PHE A 65 -4.52 -3.93 3.85
CA PHE A 65 -4.13 -2.91 2.88
C PHE A 65 -3.58 -3.64 1.65
N VAL A 66 -4.46 -4.27 0.91
CA VAL A 66 -4.24 -4.59 -0.48
C VAL A 66 -5.14 -3.62 -1.20
N SER A 67 -4.58 -2.47 -1.57
CA SER A 67 -5.25 -1.60 -2.54
C SER A 67 -5.32 -2.36 -3.85
N GLY A 68 -6.35 -3.22 -3.98
CA GLY A 68 -6.76 -3.79 -5.26
C GLY A 68 -7.50 -2.77 -6.12
N GLN A 69 -7.56 -1.50 -5.68
CA GLN A 69 -8.10 -0.42 -6.48
C GLN A 69 -6.97 0.24 -7.28
N PRO A 70 -7.14 0.39 -8.60
CA PRO A 70 -6.21 1.17 -9.39
C PRO A 70 -6.27 2.63 -8.95
N PHE A 71 -5.14 3.30 -9.02
CA PHE A 71 -5.07 4.75 -9.04
C PHE A 71 -4.91 5.24 -10.47
N THR A 72 -5.60 6.33 -10.79
CA THR A 72 -5.51 6.93 -12.10
C THR A 72 -4.35 7.90 -12.12
N LEU A 73 -3.46 7.74 -13.10
CA LEU A 73 -2.38 8.66 -13.43
C LEU A 73 -2.72 9.37 -14.74
N ARG A 74 -2.54 10.69 -14.78
CA ARG A 74 -2.61 11.51 -15.98
C ARG A 74 -1.39 12.41 -16.13
N SER A 75 -0.96 12.59 -17.37
CA SER A 75 0.09 13.53 -17.77
C SER A 75 -0.18 14.00 -19.19
N ASP A 76 0.03 15.28 -19.47
CA ASP A 76 -0.29 15.84 -20.78
C ASP A 76 0.75 15.45 -21.83
N GLN A 77 2.00 15.26 -21.41
CA GLN A 77 3.03 14.69 -22.26
C GLN A 77 4.05 13.89 -21.45
N VAL A 78 4.38 12.70 -21.93
CA VAL A 78 5.47 11.89 -21.43
C VAL A 78 6.48 11.69 -22.57
N ASN A 79 7.72 12.11 -22.35
CA ASN A 79 8.84 11.85 -23.25
C ASN A 79 9.90 11.03 -22.50
N GLY A 80 10.02 9.75 -22.85
CA GLY A 80 10.91 8.82 -22.18
C GLY A 80 11.93 8.17 -23.10
N SER A 81 13.01 7.71 -22.50
CA SER A 81 14.06 6.92 -23.14
C SER A 81 14.24 5.56 -22.45
N GLY A 82 14.71 4.58 -23.21
CA GLY A 82 14.98 3.24 -22.69
C GLY A 82 13.71 2.59 -22.15
N PHE A 83 12.65 2.57 -22.96
CA PHE A 83 11.37 1.99 -22.59
C PHE A 83 11.43 0.46 -22.68
N ALA A 84 10.86 -0.20 -21.69
CA ALA A 84 10.62 -1.64 -21.71
C ALA A 84 9.24 -1.92 -21.12
N ALA A 85 8.51 -2.87 -21.69
CA ALA A 85 7.29 -3.35 -21.07
C ALA A 85 7.09 -4.84 -21.31
N PHE A 86 6.40 -5.50 -20.40
CA PHE A 86 6.00 -6.89 -20.57
C PHE A 86 4.66 -7.18 -19.92
N LEU A 87 4.02 -8.24 -20.41
CA LEU A 87 2.81 -8.79 -19.81
C LEU A 87 3.16 -9.77 -18.70
N HIS A 88 2.48 -9.65 -17.58
CA HIS A 88 2.60 -10.57 -16.45
C HIS A 88 1.27 -10.70 -15.71
N SER A 89 1.18 -11.68 -14.81
CA SER A 89 0.00 -11.90 -13.97
C SER A 89 0.29 -11.47 -12.53
N ARG A 90 -0.46 -10.50 -12.00
CA ARG A 90 -0.42 -10.15 -10.58
C ARG A 90 -1.48 -10.93 -9.81
N GLN A 91 -1.16 -11.35 -8.59
CA GLN A 91 -2.16 -11.82 -7.64
C GLN A 91 -2.72 -10.62 -6.87
N LEU A 92 -3.99 -10.30 -7.07
CA LEU A 92 -4.71 -9.35 -6.23
C LEU A 92 -5.39 -10.10 -5.09
N ALA A 93 -5.46 -9.47 -3.91
CA ALA A 93 -6.30 -9.98 -2.85
C ALA A 93 -7.77 -9.72 -3.21
N ASP A 94 -8.58 -10.77 -3.15
CA ASP A 94 -10.02 -10.75 -3.39
C ASP A 94 -10.81 -11.23 -2.15
N GLY A 95 -10.13 -11.33 -1.00
CA GLY A 95 -10.69 -11.90 0.23
C GLY A 95 -10.62 -13.43 0.30
N SER A 96 -10.15 -14.11 -0.76
CA SER A 96 -9.84 -15.54 -0.72
C SER A 96 -8.38 -15.78 -0.32
N ALA A 97 -8.08 -17.00 0.16
CA ALA A 97 -6.70 -17.41 0.48
C ALA A 97 -5.81 -17.55 -0.77
N ALA A 98 -6.41 -17.67 -1.96
CA ALA A 98 -5.70 -17.87 -3.22
C ALA A 98 -5.45 -16.56 -3.99
N GLY A 99 -6.25 -15.52 -3.74
CA GLY A 99 -6.25 -14.30 -4.54
C GLY A 99 -6.85 -14.52 -5.94
N LYS A 100 -6.97 -13.42 -6.69
CA LYS A 100 -7.35 -13.41 -8.10
C LYS A 100 -6.15 -13.02 -8.97
N GLY A 101 -5.82 -13.87 -9.94
CA GLY A 101 -4.86 -13.54 -10.99
C GLY A 101 -5.43 -12.54 -11.97
N GLU A 102 -4.75 -11.41 -12.16
CA GLU A 102 -5.12 -10.36 -13.12
C GLU A 102 -3.96 -10.11 -14.09
N ALA A 103 -4.28 -9.97 -15.36
CA ALA A 103 -3.29 -9.64 -16.38
C ALA A 103 -2.91 -8.16 -16.27
N MET A 104 -1.61 -7.89 -16.17
CA MET A 104 -1.05 -6.56 -15.97
C MET A 104 0.09 -6.35 -16.96
N ALA A 105 0.26 -5.10 -17.38
CA ALA A 105 1.46 -4.66 -18.07
C ALA A 105 2.38 -3.99 -17.05
N ARG A 106 3.61 -4.50 -16.92
CA ARG A 106 4.69 -3.80 -16.22
C ARG A 106 5.49 -3.06 -17.28
N ALA A 107 5.55 -1.74 -17.18
CA ALA A 107 6.21 -0.85 -18.12
C ALA A 107 7.20 0.04 -17.37
N GLY A 108 8.36 0.29 -17.95
CA GLY A 108 9.41 1.08 -17.33
C GLY A 108 10.10 2.01 -18.31
N PHE A 109 10.55 3.15 -17.82
CA PHE A 109 11.40 4.11 -18.51
C PHE A 109 12.70 4.31 -17.74
N GLN A 110 13.84 4.22 -18.42
CA GLN A 110 15.14 4.56 -17.82
C GLN A 110 15.18 6.04 -17.44
N SER A 111 14.73 6.91 -18.34
CA SER A 111 14.50 8.32 -18.05
C SER A 111 13.18 8.76 -18.67
N ALA A 112 12.45 9.62 -17.98
CA ALA A 112 11.19 10.17 -18.45
C ALA A 112 11.07 11.64 -18.03
N ARG A 113 10.60 12.44 -18.97
CA ARG A 113 10.15 13.82 -18.75
C ARG A 113 8.65 13.88 -18.88
N LEU A 114 7.99 14.33 -17.82
CA LEU A 114 6.54 14.46 -17.78
C LEU A 114 6.17 15.94 -17.70
N ASP A 115 5.23 16.34 -18.54
CA ASP A 115 4.62 17.65 -18.51
C ASP A 115 3.31 17.55 -17.72
N GLY A 116 3.43 17.89 -16.44
CA GLY A 116 2.39 17.69 -15.44
C GLY A 116 2.20 16.24 -15.03
N LEU A 117 1.83 16.06 -13.78
CA LEU A 117 1.44 14.77 -13.20
C LEU A 117 0.24 15.02 -12.30
N CYS A 118 -0.87 14.32 -12.58
CA CYS A 118 -2.01 14.22 -11.70
C CYS A 118 -2.25 12.75 -11.37
N ALA A 119 -2.25 12.41 -10.09
CA ALA A 119 -2.53 11.07 -9.58
C ALA A 119 -3.67 11.13 -8.58
N VAL A 120 -4.72 10.34 -8.81
CA VAL A 120 -5.89 10.28 -7.93
C VAL A 120 -6.15 8.85 -7.49
N ILE A 121 -6.39 8.69 -6.19
CA ILE A 121 -6.78 7.43 -5.57
C ILE A 121 -8.08 7.64 -4.82
N HIS A 122 -9.13 6.94 -5.22
CA HIS A 122 -10.39 6.95 -4.49
C HIS A 122 -10.36 5.90 -3.38
N GLN A 123 -10.77 6.31 -2.19
CA GLN A 123 -10.91 5.42 -1.04
C GLN A 123 -12.19 5.72 -0.29
N THR A 124 -12.85 4.67 0.20
CA THR A 124 -14.00 4.83 1.09
C THR A 124 -13.55 4.62 2.52
N ILE A 125 -13.66 5.66 3.35
CA ILE A 125 -13.26 5.63 4.76
C ILE A 125 -14.52 5.88 5.59
N LEU A 126 -14.87 4.95 6.48
CA LEU A 126 -16.07 5.01 7.31
C LEU A 126 -17.39 5.22 6.51
N GLY A 127 -17.45 4.68 5.29
CA GLY A 127 -18.61 4.82 4.41
C GLY A 127 -18.70 6.15 3.66
N LEU A 128 -17.72 7.04 3.79
CA LEU A 128 -17.63 8.30 3.06
C LEU A 128 -16.52 8.23 2.00
N PRO A 129 -16.75 8.81 0.80
CA PRO A 129 -15.74 8.86 -0.24
C PRO A 129 -14.69 9.93 0.07
N TYR A 130 -13.43 9.56 -0.11
CA TYR A 130 -12.27 10.45 -0.07
C TYR A 130 -11.40 10.19 -1.30
N THR A 131 -10.71 11.23 -1.74
CA THR A 131 -9.71 11.14 -2.79
C THR A 131 -8.37 11.60 -2.25
N LEU A 132 -7.35 10.77 -2.39
CA LEU A 132 -5.96 11.19 -2.27
C LEU A 132 -5.52 11.72 -3.63
N GLU A 133 -5.16 12.99 -3.67
CA GLU A 133 -4.77 13.70 -4.88
C GLU A 133 -3.31 14.12 -4.76
N LEU A 134 -2.53 13.81 -5.80
CA LEU A 134 -1.15 14.24 -5.96
C LEU A 134 -1.04 14.96 -7.30
N ASN A 135 -0.65 16.22 -7.26
CA ASN A 135 -0.31 17.02 -8.43
C ASN A 135 1.15 17.44 -8.38
N ALA A 136 1.81 17.47 -9.52
CA ALA A 136 3.15 18.03 -9.66
C ALA A 136 3.36 18.57 -11.08
N GLY A 137 4.32 19.47 -11.21
CA GLY A 137 4.72 20.08 -12.47
C GLY A 137 3.73 21.11 -13.01
N SER A 138 3.62 21.17 -14.33
CA SER A 138 2.57 21.92 -15.03
C SER A 138 1.16 21.38 -14.67
N PRO A 139 0.11 22.22 -14.72
CA PRO A 139 -1.27 21.73 -14.63
C PRO A 139 -1.55 20.67 -15.70
N VAL A 140 -2.29 19.62 -15.34
CA VAL A 140 -2.75 18.61 -16.30
C VAL A 140 -4.12 19.03 -16.83
N ASP A 141 -4.13 19.77 -17.94
CA ASP A 141 -5.35 20.36 -18.53
C ASP A 141 -5.59 19.92 -20.00
N GLY A 142 -4.80 18.96 -20.48
CA GLY A 142 -4.82 18.47 -21.85
C GLY A 142 -3.89 19.23 -22.79
N LYS A 143 -3.07 20.16 -22.28
CA LYS A 143 -2.09 20.93 -23.08
C LYS A 143 -0.69 20.75 -22.53
N ALA A 144 0.21 20.30 -23.41
CA ALA A 144 1.63 20.31 -23.11
C ALA A 144 2.14 21.77 -23.16
N ASP A 145 2.56 22.28 -22.01
CA ASP A 145 3.11 23.61 -21.82
C ASP A 145 4.63 23.65 -22.05
N GLY A 146 5.33 22.54 -21.81
CA GLY A 146 6.79 22.44 -21.94
C GLY A 146 7.56 23.47 -21.09
N GLY A 147 6.94 23.97 -20.03
CA GLY A 147 7.41 25.07 -19.20
C GLY A 147 8.59 24.70 -18.28
N PRO A 148 8.99 25.56 -17.34
CA PRO A 148 10.10 25.27 -16.42
C PRO A 148 9.79 24.15 -15.40
N ASP A 149 8.52 23.77 -15.27
CA ASP A 149 8.03 22.84 -14.25
C ASP A 149 7.93 21.38 -14.75
N VAL A 150 8.80 20.98 -15.68
CA VAL A 150 8.89 19.58 -16.16
C VAL A 150 9.34 18.67 -15.01
N ILE A 151 8.72 17.50 -14.92
CA ILE A 151 9.09 16.45 -14.00
C ILE A 151 10.13 15.55 -14.67
N ASP A 152 11.35 15.49 -14.13
CA ASP A 152 12.35 14.51 -14.52
C ASP A 152 12.29 13.31 -13.58
N ALA A 153 12.06 12.12 -14.14
CA ALA A 153 12.04 10.85 -13.43
C ALA A 153 13.05 9.87 -14.03
N TYR A 154 13.77 9.15 -13.18
CA TYR A 154 14.73 8.12 -13.58
C TYR A 154 14.33 6.77 -13.01
N ASN A 155 14.43 5.72 -13.84
CA ASN A 155 13.98 4.37 -13.53
C ASN A 155 12.53 4.35 -12.99
N LEU A 156 11.63 4.96 -13.77
CA LEU A 156 10.20 4.98 -13.48
C LEU A 156 9.59 3.68 -13.98
N ILE A 157 9.00 2.89 -13.08
CA ILE A 157 8.33 1.63 -13.39
C ILE A 157 6.88 1.75 -12.95
N LEU A 158 5.97 1.39 -13.86
CA LEU A 158 4.54 1.44 -13.69
C LEU A 158 3.97 0.05 -13.96
N GLU A 159 3.04 -0.37 -13.13
CA GLU A 159 2.26 -1.57 -13.34
C GLU A 159 0.80 -1.17 -13.50
N ALA A 160 0.24 -1.39 -14.68
CA ALA A 160 -1.08 -0.96 -15.05
C ALA A 160 -1.81 -2.03 -15.85
N ASN A 161 -3.13 -2.08 -15.76
CA ASN A 161 -3.95 -2.93 -16.62
C ASN A 161 -4.19 -2.27 -17.99
N ALA A 162 -4.24 -0.93 -18.02
CA ALA A 162 -4.45 -0.13 -19.20
C ALA A 162 -3.59 1.13 -19.17
N VAL A 163 -2.95 1.43 -20.30
CA VAL A 163 -2.28 2.70 -20.57
C VAL A 163 -2.80 3.23 -21.90
N GLN A 164 -3.28 4.46 -21.89
CA GLN A 164 -3.87 5.14 -23.03
C GLN A 164 -3.11 6.44 -23.29
N GLY A 165 -3.06 6.84 -24.55
CA GLY A 165 -2.50 8.12 -24.98
C GLY A 165 -3.27 8.63 -26.20
N ALA A 166 -3.42 9.95 -26.32
CA ALA A 166 -4.05 10.58 -27.46
C ALA A 166 -3.22 10.43 -28.73
N GLN A 167 -1.90 10.58 -28.62
CA GLN A 167 -0.94 10.30 -29.69
C GLN A 167 0.33 9.71 -29.09
N SER A 168 0.87 8.68 -29.74
CA SER A 168 2.07 7.97 -29.29
C SER A 168 3.04 7.75 -30.44
N GLN A 169 4.32 7.98 -30.20
CA GLN A 169 5.42 7.75 -31.13
C GLN A 169 6.50 6.92 -30.44
N PHE A 170 6.91 5.84 -31.08
CA PHE A 170 7.96 4.94 -30.60
C PHE A 170 9.08 4.91 -31.63
N SER A 171 10.32 5.02 -31.18
CA SER A 171 11.52 4.86 -31.99
C SER A 171 12.30 3.64 -31.50
N GLU A 172 12.93 2.92 -32.43
CA GLU A 172 13.76 1.73 -32.14
C GLU A 172 12.98 0.65 -31.37
N MET A 173 11.71 0.46 -31.76
CA MET A 173 10.82 -0.48 -31.08
C MET A 173 11.10 -1.92 -31.50
N VAL A 174 11.26 -2.80 -30.50
CA VAL A 174 11.39 -4.25 -30.68
C VAL A 174 10.24 -4.92 -29.95
N LEU A 175 9.43 -5.68 -30.68
CA LEU A 175 8.29 -6.43 -30.16
C LEU A 175 8.62 -7.93 -30.11
N GLY A 176 8.04 -8.65 -29.15
CA GLY A 176 8.15 -10.11 -29.09
C GLY A 176 9.44 -10.63 -28.45
N LYS A 177 10.11 -9.81 -27.64
CA LYS A 177 11.16 -10.31 -26.74
C LYS A 177 10.48 -11.13 -25.64
N THR A 178 11.18 -12.14 -25.11
CA THR A 178 10.72 -12.80 -23.89
C THR A 178 10.79 -11.82 -22.72
N ALA A 179 9.76 -11.76 -21.88
CA ALA A 179 9.63 -10.75 -20.82
C ALA A 179 10.84 -10.72 -19.87
N HIS A 180 11.44 -11.87 -19.54
CA HIS A 180 12.66 -11.93 -18.71
C HIS A 180 13.89 -11.24 -19.35
N GLN A 181 13.92 -11.11 -20.67
CA GLN A 181 15.05 -10.52 -21.41
C GLN A 181 14.82 -9.06 -21.79
N VAL A 182 13.71 -8.44 -21.34
CA VAL A 182 13.50 -7.03 -21.63
C VAL A 182 14.42 -6.12 -20.81
N GLN A 183 14.90 -5.06 -21.43
CA GLN A 183 15.89 -4.13 -20.92
C GLN A 183 15.38 -2.70 -21.08
N MET A 184 15.27 -2.02 -19.95
CA MET A 184 14.97 -0.61 -19.80
C MET A 184 16.27 0.20 -19.91
N GLY A 185 16.67 0.54 -21.15
CA GLY A 185 17.88 1.35 -21.39
C GLY A 185 19.19 0.67 -20.95
N GLY A 186 19.27 -0.66 -21.14
CA GLY A 186 20.42 -1.47 -20.74
C GLY A 186 20.35 -2.04 -19.32
N GLN A 187 19.33 -1.70 -18.53
CA GLN A 187 19.03 -2.33 -17.24
C GLN A 187 17.90 -3.35 -17.39
N PRO A 188 17.98 -4.55 -16.80
CA PRO A 188 16.88 -5.51 -16.88
C PRO A 188 15.63 -4.98 -16.19
N LEU A 189 14.46 -5.11 -16.83
CA LEU A 189 13.18 -4.85 -16.16
C LEU A 189 12.75 -6.12 -15.42
N GLU A 190 12.85 -6.11 -14.09
CA GLU A 190 12.60 -7.29 -13.26
C GLU A 190 11.13 -7.73 -13.26
N GLY A 191 10.89 -9.01 -12.97
CA GLY A 191 9.55 -9.61 -12.87
C GLY A 191 9.05 -10.28 -14.16
N GLY A 192 9.86 -10.28 -15.23
CA GLY A 192 9.49 -10.89 -16.51
C GLY A 192 9.43 -12.42 -16.43
N THR A 193 8.37 -13.01 -16.99
CA THR A 193 8.20 -14.46 -17.10
C THR A 193 8.80 -15.00 -18.41
N VAL A 194 9.52 -16.12 -18.36
CA VAL A 194 10.09 -16.75 -19.56
C VAL A 194 8.98 -17.15 -20.53
N GLY A 195 9.10 -16.75 -21.80
CA GLY A 195 8.13 -17.02 -22.87
C GLY A 195 6.95 -16.04 -22.90
N ALA A 196 6.77 -15.19 -21.89
CA ALA A 196 5.78 -14.14 -21.94
C ALA A 196 6.21 -13.01 -22.89
N PHE A 197 5.22 -12.31 -23.45
CA PHE A 197 5.47 -11.22 -24.39
C PHE A 197 6.09 -10.02 -23.70
N GLY A 198 7.15 -9.50 -24.30
CA GLY A 198 7.83 -8.28 -23.92
C GLY A 198 8.16 -7.42 -25.14
N LEU A 199 8.37 -6.14 -24.89
CA LEU A 199 8.74 -5.14 -25.86
C LEU A 199 9.72 -4.14 -25.26
N GLU A 200 10.48 -3.49 -26.14
CA GLU A 200 11.39 -2.41 -25.81
C GLU A 200 11.29 -1.30 -26.86
N ALA A 201 11.62 -0.06 -26.49
CA ALA A 201 11.82 1.03 -27.43
C ALA A 201 12.92 1.97 -26.92
N GLY A 202 13.70 2.53 -27.85
CA GLY A 202 14.76 3.48 -27.51
C GLY A 202 14.20 4.81 -27.01
N VAL A 203 13.21 5.36 -27.72
CA VAL A 203 12.54 6.62 -27.37
C VAL A 203 11.03 6.46 -27.51
N VAL A 204 10.29 7.03 -26.56
CA VAL A 204 8.84 7.00 -26.52
C VAL A 204 8.31 8.38 -26.20
N ARG A 205 7.40 8.88 -27.03
CA ARG A 205 6.65 10.11 -26.77
C ARG A 205 5.17 9.79 -26.77
N VAL A 206 4.49 10.10 -25.67
CA VAL A 206 3.04 9.95 -25.52
C VAL A 206 2.45 11.29 -25.11
N THR A 207 1.33 11.67 -25.70
CA THR A 207 0.54 12.84 -25.31
C THR A 207 -0.79 12.39 -24.72
N GLY A 208 -1.31 13.14 -23.75
CA GLY A 208 -2.56 12.83 -23.05
C GLY A 208 -2.53 11.43 -22.43
N LEU A 209 -1.45 11.11 -21.71
CA LEU A 209 -1.28 9.80 -21.08
C LEU A 209 -2.31 9.66 -19.95
N ARG A 210 -3.08 8.56 -19.97
CA ARG A 210 -3.90 8.08 -18.86
C ARG A 210 -3.55 6.64 -18.57
N ALA A 211 -3.21 6.34 -17.33
CA ALA A 211 -2.92 4.98 -16.89
C ALA A 211 -3.70 4.64 -15.63
N ASP A 212 -4.33 3.49 -15.62
CA ASP A 212 -4.94 2.92 -14.42
C ASP A 212 -3.92 1.97 -13.80
N ALA A 213 -3.11 2.53 -12.90
CA ALA A 213 -1.96 1.87 -12.32
C ALA A 213 -2.30 1.28 -10.95
N PHE A 214 -1.61 0.20 -10.60
CA PHE A 214 -1.69 -0.42 -9.29
C PHE A 214 -0.37 -0.35 -8.54
N THR A 215 0.72 -0.06 -9.25
CA THR A 215 2.03 0.21 -8.68
C THR A 215 2.72 1.28 -9.50
N ALA A 216 3.29 2.26 -8.83
CA ALA A 216 4.27 3.17 -9.40
C ALA A 216 5.52 3.09 -8.52
N GLU A 217 6.62 2.68 -9.11
CA GLU A 217 7.90 2.46 -8.45
C GLU A 217 8.94 3.36 -9.12
N ILE A 218 9.71 4.07 -8.30
CA ILE A 218 10.79 4.94 -8.75
C ILE A 218 12.02 4.47 -8.01
N SER A 219 12.89 3.74 -8.70
CA SER A 219 14.15 3.25 -8.11
C SER A 219 15.31 4.24 -8.31
N GLY A 220 15.09 5.30 -9.09
CA GLY A 220 16.03 6.41 -9.28
C GLY A 220 15.60 7.69 -8.55
N ASN A 221 16.08 8.83 -9.05
CA ASN A 221 15.65 10.15 -8.57
C ASN A 221 14.39 10.60 -9.33
N ILE A 222 13.52 11.33 -8.63
CA ILE A 222 12.41 12.07 -9.26
C ILE A 222 12.41 13.51 -8.76
N THR A 223 12.31 14.45 -9.69
CA THR A 223 12.14 15.87 -9.38
C THR A 223 10.70 16.24 -9.66
N LEU A 224 9.97 16.65 -8.62
CA LEU A 224 8.55 17.03 -8.71
C LEU A 224 8.42 18.53 -8.40
N PRO A 225 8.53 19.42 -9.41
CA PRO A 225 8.22 20.83 -9.23
C PRO A 225 6.78 21.00 -8.75
N LYS A 226 6.49 22.01 -7.93
CA LYS A 226 5.13 22.36 -7.50
C LYS A 226 4.32 21.16 -6.92
N LEU A 227 4.98 20.22 -6.25
CA LEU A 227 4.31 19.07 -5.63
C LEU A 227 3.24 19.54 -4.64
N ALA A 228 2.00 19.13 -4.88
CA ALA A 228 0.86 19.29 -4.00
C ALA A 228 0.26 17.91 -3.72
N LEU A 229 0.25 17.51 -2.46
CA LEU A 229 -0.35 16.26 -1.99
C LEU A 229 -1.46 16.61 -0.99
N GLY A 230 -2.66 16.13 -1.23
CA GLY A 230 -3.83 16.45 -0.41
C GLY A 230 -4.83 15.32 -0.34
N ILE A 231 -5.60 15.30 0.74
CA ILE A 231 -6.78 14.44 0.87
C ILE A 231 -8.00 15.34 0.73
N VAL A 232 -8.84 15.04 -0.24
CA VAL A 232 -10.05 15.81 -0.56
C VAL A 232 -11.28 14.95 -0.28
N PRO A 233 -12.32 15.49 0.37
CA PRO A 233 -13.58 14.77 0.52
C PRO A 233 -14.28 14.63 -0.84
N GLY A 234 -14.85 13.46 -1.11
CA GLY A 234 -15.53 13.14 -2.37
C GLY A 234 -14.68 12.36 -3.37
N THR A 235 -15.22 12.23 -4.59
CA THR A 235 -14.57 11.59 -5.75
C THR A 235 -14.10 12.69 -6.68
N VAL A 236 -12.79 12.97 -6.69
CA VAL A 236 -12.17 14.01 -7.52
C VAL A 236 -11.38 13.36 -8.64
N GLU A 237 -11.67 13.74 -9.87
CA GLU A 237 -10.89 13.31 -11.04
C GLU A 237 -9.79 14.33 -11.35
N CYS A 238 -8.75 13.84 -12.01
CA CYS A 238 -7.95 14.63 -12.94
C CYS A 238 -8.80 14.91 -14.20
#